data_AF-A0A916V6Q4-F1
#
_entry.id   AF-A0A916V6Q4-F1
#
_cell.length_a   1.000
_cell.length_b   1.000
_cell.length_c   1.000
_cell.angle_alpha   90.00
_cell.angle_beta   90.00
_cell.angle_gamma   90.00
#
_symmetry.space_group_name_H-M   'P 1'
#
loop_
_entity.id
_entity.type
_entity.pdbx_description
1 polymer ?
#
loop_
_entity_poly.entity_id
_entity_poly.type
_entity_poly.pdbx_seq_one_letter_code
_entity_poly.pdbx_strand_id
1 'polypeptide(L)' 'MAMLTVDLETSADVLGTTPDRFLAWLKREDLHSLLYFNDTPQISIFTLAKILDTTPRELVDF' A
#
# COMPACT_ATOMS: atom_id res chain seq x y z
N MET A 1 10.13 -4.84 -12.18
CA MET A 1 8.86 -4.45 -11.54
C MET A 1 9.23 -3.70 -10.27
N ALA A 2 8.84 -2.44 -10.11
CA ALA A 2 9.14 -1.65 -8.92
C ALA A 2 8.10 -1.95 -7.83
N MET A 3 8.56 -2.30 -6.64
CA MET A 3 7.71 -2.60 -5.49
C MET A 3 7.98 -1.58 -4.40
N LEU A 4 6.92 -1.08 -3.77
CA LEU A 4 7.02 -0.18 -2.64
C LEU A 4 6.70 -0.96 -1.37
N THR A 5 7.55 -0.78 -0.36
CA THR A 5 7.25 -1.24 0.99
C THR A 5 6.12 -0.37 1.52
N VAL A 6 5.05 -1.00 2.01
CA VAL A 6 3.97 -0.28 2.66
C VAL A 6 4.36 -0.06 4.10
N ASP A 7 4.71 1.18 4.45
CA ASP A 7 4.78 1.59 5.84
C ASP A 7 3.35 1.66 6.40
N LEU A 8 2.95 0.59 7.09
CA LEU A 8 1.62 0.48 7.68
C LEU A 8 1.35 1.56 8.73
N GLU A 9 2.36 2.01 9.47
CA GLU A 9 2.18 2.99 10.53
C GLU A 9 1.88 4.36 9.93
N THR A 10 2.76 4.84 9.05
CA THR A 10 2.60 6.15 8.40
C THR A 10 1.34 6.18 7.54
N SER A 11 1.06 5.10 6.80
CA SER A 11 -0.13 5.04 5.94
C SER A 11 -1.42 5.05 6.76
N ALA A 12 -1.46 4.32 7.88
CA ALA A 12 -2.63 4.30 8.74
C ALA A 12 -2.87 5.66 9.40
N ASP A 13 -1.80 6.34 9.83
CA ASP A 13 -1.87 7.68 10.42
C ASP A 13 -2.42 8.71 9.42
N VAL A 14 -1.88 8.75 8.20
CA VAL A 14 -2.36 9.64 7.12
C VAL A 14 -3.83 9.40 6.79
N LEU A 15 -4.27 8.14 6.84
CA LEU A 15 -5.66 7.74 6.57
C LEU A 15 -6.58 7.83 7.79
N GLY A 16 -6.07 8.26 8.95
CA GLY A 16 -6.85 8.40 10.20
C GLY A 16 -7.39 7.07 10.74
N THR A 17 -6.67 5.98 10.51
CA THR A 17 -7.05 4.61 10.94
C THR A 17 -5.91 3.96 11.75
N THR A 18 -6.14 2.75 12.27
CA THR A 18 -5.07 1.95 12.89
C THR A 18 -4.37 1.06 11.86
N PRO A 19 -3.08 0.72 12.06
CA PRO A 19 -2.34 -0.19 11.17
C PRO A 19 -3.06 -1.51 10.94
N ASP A 20 -3.66 -2.10 11.99
CA ASP A 20 -4.41 -3.36 11.89
C ASP A 20 -5.65 -3.23 10.99
N ARG A 21 -6.39 -2.13 11.12
CA ARG A 21 -7.58 -1.86 10.29
C ARG A 21 -7.19 -1.59 8.85
N PHE A 22 -6.11 -0.86 8.63
CA PHE A 22 -5.58 -0.60 7.30
C PHE A 22 -5.11 -1.89 6.63
N LEU A 23 -4.37 -2.74 7.35
CA LEU A 23 -3.95 -4.05 6.85
C LEU A 23 -5.15 -4.96 6.57
N ALA A 24 -6.15 -4.98 7.45
CA ALA A 24 -7.36 -5.75 7.24
C ALA A 24 -8.15 -5.27 6.01
N TRP A 25 -8.21 -3.95 5.78
CA TRP A 25 -8.82 -3.36 4.60
C TRP A 25 -8.05 -3.75 3.32
N LEU A 26 -6.71 -3.63 3.32
CA LEU A 26 -5.85 -4.05 2.21
C LEU A 26 -6.03 -5.55 1.86
N LYS A 27 -6.15 -6.41 2.87
CA LYS A 27 -6.42 -7.84 2.70
C LYS A 27 -7.82 -8.12 2.15
N ARG A 28 -8.81 -7.28 2.47
CA ARG A 28 -10.22 -7.49 2.12
C ARG A 28 -10.57 -7.01 0.72
N GLU A 29 -9.85 -6.01 0.21
CA GLU A 29 -9.97 -5.59 -1.19
C GLU A 29 -9.46 -6.64 -2.19
N ASP A 30 -8.93 -7.78 -1.73
CA ASP A 30 -8.34 -8.84 -2.55
C ASP A 30 -7.38 -8.25 -3.60
N LEU A 31 -6.57 -7.29 -3.17
CA LEU A 31 -5.50 -6.74 -3.98
C LEU A 31 -4.51 -7.88 -4.20
N HIS A 32 -4.67 -8.63 -5.29
CA HIS A 32 -3.76 -9.70 -5.76
C HIS A 32 -2.30 -9.23 -5.93
N SER A 33 -2.04 -7.95 -5.68
CA SER A 33 -0.76 -7.25 -5.77
C SER A 33 -0.16 -6.89 -4.40
N LEU A 34 -0.83 -7.24 -3.29
CA LEU A 34 -0.25 -7.19 -1.95
C LEU A 34 0.62 -8.44 -1.76
N LEU A 35 1.93 -8.25 -1.72
CA LEU A 35 2.91 -9.30 -1.51
C LEU A 35 3.49 -9.16 -0.11
N TYR A 36 3.79 -10.28 0.54
CA TYR A 36 4.45 -10.27 1.84
C TYR A 36 5.90 -10.68 1.65
N PHE A 37 6.82 -9.86 2.15
CA PHE A 37 8.24 -10.18 2.18
C PHE A 37 8.76 -9.97 3.59
N ASN A 38 9.23 -11.04 4.24
CA ASN A 38 9.64 -11.03 5.67
C ASN A 38 8.59 -10.37 6.58
N ASP A 39 7.34 -10.81 6.49
CA ASP A 39 6.18 -10.27 7.25
C ASP A 39 5.88 -8.78 7.02
N THR A 40 6.61 -8.12 6.13
CA THR A 40 6.36 -6.73 5.75
C THR A 40 5.48 -6.72 4.50
N PRO A 41 4.33 -6.05 4.53
CA PRO A 41 3.50 -5.91 3.34
C PRO A 41 4.20 -5.00 2.32
N GLN A 42 4.25 -5.49 1.09
CA GLN A 42 4.70 -4.77 -0.08
C GLN A 42 3.54 -4.66 -1.05
N ILE A 43 3.47 -3.54 -1.75
CA ILE A 43 2.48 -3.33 -2.79
C ILE A 43 3.18 -2.88 -4.06
N SER A 44 2.71 -3.37 -5.19
CA SER A 44 3.11 -2.82 -6.48
C SER A 44 2.77 -1.33 -6.53
N ILE A 45 3.71 -0.51 -6.99
CA ILE A 45 3.47 0.94 -7.17
C ILE A 45 2.29 1.22 -8.09
N PHE A 46 2.03 0.35 -9.07
CA PHE A 46 0.90 0.46 -9.99
C PHE A 46 -0.45 0.24 -9.28
N THR A 47 -0.46 -0.63 -8.28
CA THR A 47 -1.64 -0.91 -7.48
C THR A 47 -1.90 0.23 -6.51
N LEU A 48 -0.86 0.74 -5.85
CA LEU A 48 -0.98 1.91 -4.98
C LEU A 48 -1.49 3.12 -5.75
N ALA A 49 -0.94 3.36 -6.95
CA ALA A 49 -1.40 4.42 -7.85
C ALA A 49 -2.90 4.30 -8.15
N LYS A 50 -3.38 3.09 -8.45
CA LYS A 50 -4.80 2.83 -8.70
C LYS A 50 -5.69 3.08 -7.47
N ILE A 51 -5.23 2.69 -6.27
CA ILE A 51 -5.97 2.90 -5.01
C ILE A 51 -6.12 4.39 -4.72
N LEU A 52 -5.04 5.14 -4.93
CA LEU A 52 -4.97 6.58 -4.63
C LEU A 52 -5.48 7.46 -5.78
N ASP A 53 -6.03 6.86 -6.84
CA ASP A 53 -6.47 7.53 -8.07
C ASP A 53 -5.41 8.48 -8.65
N THR A 54 -4.16 8.01 -8.66
CA THR A 54 -2.96 8.73 -9.12
C THR A 54 -2.16 7.87 -10.09
N THR A 55 -1.03 8.38 -10.58
CA THR A 55 -0.11 7.64 -11.45
C THR A 55 1.12 7.14 -10.70
N PRO A 56 1.73 6.01 -11.12
CA PRO A 56 2.98 5.53 -10.51
C PRO A 56 4.10 6.57 -10.53
N ARG A 57 4.12 7.42 -11.56
CA ARG A 57 5.13 8.48 -11.71
C ARG A 57 5.01 9.51 -10.60
N GLU A 58 3.79 9.94 -10.30
CA GLU A 58 3.52 10.88 -9.20
C GLU A 58 3.90 10.31 -7.83
N LEU A 59 3.93 8.99 -7.67
CA LEU A 59 4.36 8.32 -6.43
C LEU A 59 5.87 8.14 -6.29
N VAL A 60 6.64 8.13 -7.38
CA VAL A 60 8.13 8.01 -7.33
C VAL A 60 8.79 9.36 -7.10
N ASP A 61 8.14 10.45 -7.49
CA ASP A 61 8.70 11.80 -7.45
C ASP A 61 8.56 12.49 -6.06
N PHE A 62 8.23 11.75 -4.99
CA PHE A 62 8.15 12.24 -3.59
C PHE A 62 9.31 11.78 -2.71
#